data_AF-A0A091BUB3-F1
#
_entry.id   AF-A0A091BUB3-F1
#
_cell.length_a   1.000
_cell.length_b   1.000
_cell.length_c   1.000
_cell.angle_alpha   90.00
_cell.angle_beta   90.00
_cell.angle_gamma   90.00
#
_symmetry.space_group_name_H-M   'P 1'
#
loop_
_entity.id
_entity.type
_entity.pdbx_description
1 polymer ?
#
loop_
_entity_poly.entity_id
_entity_poly.type
_entity_poly.pdbx_seq_one_letter_code
_entity_poly.pdbx_strand_id
1 'polypeptide(L)' 'MKMIVGLGNPGKKYEKTKHNVGFMTVDRLAKTYDASLKKVRLKHK' A
#
# COMPACT_ATOMS: atom_id res chain seq x y z
N MET A 1 -11.90 6.05 16.02
CA MET A 1 -10.94 5.22 15.25
C MET A 1 -11.02 5.59 13.78
N LYS A 2 -9.91 5.65 13.05
CA LYS A 2 -9.88 5.88 11.59
C LYS A 2 -9.00 4.80 10.94
N MET A 3 -9.32 4.41 9.71
CA MET A 3 -8.54 3.45 8.93
C MET A 3 -8.20 4.11 7.58
N ILE A 4 -6.93 4.02 7.19
CA ILE A 4 -6.43 4.51 5.91
C ILE A 4 -6.11 3.28 5.05
N VAL A 5 -6.69 3.22 3.85
CA VAL A 5 -6.53 2.08 2.94
C VAL A 5 -6.08 2.60 1.58
N GLY A 6 -4.98 2.05 1.07
CA GLY A 6 -4.52 2.25 -0.31
C GLY A 6 -4.94 1.06 -1.16
N LEU A 7 -5.76 1.30 -2.19
CA LEU A 7 -6.13 0.25 -3.15
C LEU A 7 -5.08 0.14 -4.26
N GLY A 8 -4.92 -1.07 -4.81
CA GLY A 8 -3.97 -1.35 -5.87
C GLY A 8 -3.84 -2.85 -6.17
N ASN A 9 -3.05 -3.19 -7.18
CA ASN A 9 -2.79 -4.57 -7.58
C ASN A 9 -1.40 -5.02 -7.09
N PRO A 10 -1.28 -6.23 -6.49
CA PRO A 10 0.01 -6.76 -6.07
C PRO A 10 0.85 -7.27 -7.24
N GLY A 11 2.18 -7.09 -7.14
CA GLY A 11 3.16 -7.64 -8.09
C GLY A 11 3.92 -6.57 -8.87
N LYS A 12 5.18 -6.86 -9.21
CA LYS A 12 6.13 -5.89 -9.82
C LYS A 12 5.59 -5.20 -11.07
N LYS A 13 4.83 -5.92 -11.91
CA LYS A 13 4.28 -5.39 -13.16
C LYS A 13 3.26 -4.24 -12.96
N TYR A 14 2.68 -4.10 -11.78
CA TYR A 14 1.67 -3.07 -11.49
C TYR A 14 2.21 -1.86 -10.75
N GLU A 15 3.47 -1.90 -10.26
CA GLU A 15 4.04 -0.91 -9.34
C GLU A 15 3.94 0.53 -9.83
N LYS A 16 4.03 0.76 -11.15
CA LYS A 16 3.99 2.11 -11.75
C LYS A 16 2.74 2.40 -12.57
N THR A 17 1.66 1.67 -12.32
CA THR A 17 0.37 1.92 -12.98
C THR A 17 -0.45 2.95 -12.21
N LYS A 18 -1.29 3.74 -12.90
CA LYS A 18 -2.23 4.68 -12.26
C LYS A 18 -3.16 3.99 -11.24
N HIS A 19 -3.45 2.70 -11.46
CA HIS A 19 -4.26 1.88 -10.57
C HIS A 19 -3.61 1.63 -9.19
N ASN A 20 -2.29 1.78 -9.08
CA ASN A 20 -1.54 1.60 -7.83
C ASN A 20 -1.26 2.92 -7.10
N VAL A 21 -1.90 4.03 -7.49
CA VAL A 21 -1.73 5.31 -6.80
C VAL A 21 -2.08 5.21 -5.31
N GLY A 22 -3.08 4.40 -4.93
CA GLY A 22 -3.44 4.18 -3.53
C GLY A 22 -2.30 3.56 -2.72
N PHE A 23 -1.60 2.56 -3.25
CA PHE A 23 -0.41 1.98 -2.62
C PHE A 23 0.70 3.04 -2.47
N MET A 24 0.97 3.83 -3.52
CA MET A 24 1.99 4.89 -3.48
C MET A 24 1.66 5.96 -2.43
N THR A 25 0.39 6.34 -2.29
CA THR A 25 -0.06 7.31 -1.29
C THR A 25 0.17 6.79 0.13
N VAL A 26 -0.17 5.53 0.41
CA VAL A 26 0.07 4.94 1.75
C VAL A 26 1.56 4.85 2.05
N ASP A 27 2.39 4.44 1.09
CA ASP A 27 3.85 4.41 1.25
C ASP A 27 4.41 5.81 1.54
N ARG A 28 3.91 6.85 0.85
CA ARG A 28 4.34 8.23 1.07
C ARG A 28 3.89 8.74 2.45
N LEU A 29 2.64 8.48 2.83
CA LEU A 29 2.12 8.85 4.15
C LEU A 29 2.94 8.20 5.25
N ALA A 30 3.23 6.90 5.14
CA ALA A 30 4.05 6.18 6.11
C ALA A 30 5.43 6.84 6.28
N LYS A 31 6.10 7.20 5.18
CA LYS A 31 7.37 7.94 5.22
C LYS A 31 7.24 9.33 5.86
N THR A 32 6.17 10.05 5.56
CA THR A 32 5.96 11.41 6.10
C THR A 32 5.69 11.41 7.60
N TYR A 33 5.06 10.37 8.14
CA TYR A 33 4.73 10.25 9.56
C TYR A 33 5.66 9.29 10.33
N ASP A 34 6.79 8.89 9.74
CA ASP A 34 7.73 7.92 10.29
C ASP A 34 7.06 6.61 10.78
N ALA A 35 6.02 6.18 10.05
CA ALA A 35 5.27 4.97 10.35
C ALA A 35 5.87 3.77 9.60
N SER A 36 6.02 2.65 10.30
CA SER A 36 6.50 1.40 9.72
C SER A 36 5.35 0.58 9.12
N LEU A 37 5.40 0.30 7.82
CA LEU A 37 4.48 -0.63 7.15
C LEU A 37 5.00 -2.07 7.26
N LYS A 38 4.23 -2.95 7.91
CA LYS A 38 4.54 -4.38 7.97
C LYS A 38 3.89 -5.11 6.79
N LYS A 39 4.70 -5.74 5.95
CA LYS A 39 4.19 -6.54 4.82
C LYS A 39 3.62 -7.86 5.36
N VAL A 40 2.30 -7.97 5.37
CA VAL A 40 1.59 -9.20 5.73
C VAL A 40 1.02 -9.81 4.45
N ARG A 41 1.36 -11.07 4.17
CA ARG A 41 0.83 -11.80 3.03
C ARG A 41 -0.29 -12.71 3.52
N LEU A 42 -1.53 -12.31 3.24
CA LEU A 42 -2.69 -13.14 3.56
C LEU A 42 -2.79 -14.26 2.52
N LYS A 43 -2.66 -15.51 2.97
CA LYS A 43 -3.01 -16.67 2.14
C LYS A 43 -4.53 -16.83 2.22
N HIS A 44 -5.21 -16.80 1.08
CA HIS A 44 -6.57 -17.31 1.04
C HIS A 44 -6.49 -18.82 1.29
N LYS A 45 -7.31 -19.32 2.23
CA LYS A 45 -7.57 -20.76 2.39
C LYS A 45 -8.55 -21.19 1.30
#